data_AF-A0A0Q4LZA5-F1
#
_entry.id   AF-A0A0Q4LZA5-F1
#
_cell.length_a   1.000
_cell.length_b   1.000
_cell.length_c   1.000
_cell.angle_alpha   90.00
_cell.angle_beta   90.00
_cell.angle_gamma   90.00
#
_symmetry.space_group_name_H-M   'P 1'
#
loop_
_entity.id
_entity.type
_entity.pdbx_description
1 polymer ?
#
loop_
_entity_poly.entity_id
_entity_poly.type
_entity_poly.pdbx_seq_one_letter_code
_entity_poly.pdbx_strand_id
1 'polypeptide(L)'
;MIRNAGIEPHVIEYLKTPPSRALLVELIDRAGITPRDLLREKGTPYAELGLGDDALSDDTLVDAMMAHPVLINRPLVVSPLGVKLCRPSEAVLDLLPDAQQGAFAKEDGEQVVDASGQRIA
;
A
#
# COMPACT_ATOMS: atom_id res chain seq x y z
N MET A 1 -13.09 1.57 -4.41
CA MET A 1 -12.81 0.15 -4.69
C MET A 1 -13.15 -0.78 -3.52
N ILE A 2 -12.49 -0.73 -2.35
CA ILE A 2 -12.81 -1.65 -1.22
C ILE A 2 -14.30 -1.56 -0.82
N ARG A 3 -14.79 -0.36 -0.48
CA ARG A 3 -16.21 -0.12 -0.19
C ARG A 3 -17.15 -0.43 -1.35
N ASN A 4 -16.67 -0.27 -2.59
CA ASN A 4 -17.45 -0.59 -3.80
C ASN A 4 -17.59 -2.11 -4.04
N ALA A 5 -16.81 -2.94 -3.33
CA ALA A 5 -17.06 -4.38 -3.21
C ALA A 5 -17.99 -4.72 -2.03
N GLY A 6 -18.59 -3.72 -1.37
CA GLY A 6 -19.45 -3.92 -0.20
C GLY A 6 -18.69 -4.16 1.12
N ILE A 7 -17.38 -3.92 1.16
CA ILE A 7 -16.54 -4.16 2.34
C ILE A 7 -16.23 -2.83 3.03
N GLU A 8 -16.59 -2.70 4.30
CA GLU A 8 -16.10 -1.58 5.13
C GLU A 8 -14.75 -1.97 5.77
N PRO A 9 -13.63 -1.36 5.34
CA PRO A 9 -12.32 -1.74 5.84
C PRO A 9 -12.06 -1.19 7.25
N HIS A 10 -11.23 -1.91 8.01
CA HIS A 10 -10.58 -1.30 9.16
C HIS A 10 -9.48 -0.34 8.69
N VAL A 11 -9.66 0.96 8.93
CA VAL A 11 -8.71 1.99 8.48
C VAL A 11 -7.74 2.32 9.61
N ILE A 12 -6.45 2.10 9.37
CA ILE A 12 -5.37 2.48 10.29
C ILE A 12 -4.70 3.76 9.76
N GLU A 13 -4.77 4.83 10.55
CA GLU A 13 -4.00 6.05 10.30
C GLU A 13 -2.52 5.83 10.67
N TYR A 14 -1.78 5.16 9.80
CA TYR A 14 -0.41 4.68 10.07
C TYR A 14 0.60 5.77 10.49
N LEU A 15 0.35 7.04 10.17
CA LEU A 15 1.18 8.16 10.63
C LEU A 15 0.97 8.46 12.13
N LYS A 16 -0.22 8.17 12.66
CA LYS A 16 -0.56 8.34 14.09
C LYS A 16 -0.33 7.06 14.88
N THR A 17 -0.70 5.92 14.30
CA THR A 17 -0.57 4.59 14.91
C THR A 17 0.16 3.66 13.95
N PRO A 18 1.49 3.82 13.78
CA PRO A 18 2.27 2.96 12.91
C PRO A 18 2.23 1.50 13.39
N PRO A 19 2.40 0.52 12.49
CA PRO A 19 2.56 -0.87 12.89
C PRO A 19 3.81 -1.02 13.77
N SER A 20 3.87 -2.09 14.57
CA SER A 20 5.11 -2.48 15.23
C SER A 20 6.15 -2.90 14.18
N ARG A 21 7.45 -2.88 14.52
CA ARG A 21 8.52 -3.34 13.62
C ARG A 21 8.27 -4.76 13.11
N ALA A 22 7.89 -5.67 14.00
CA ALA A 22 7.61 -7.05 13.66
C ALA A 22 6.45 -7.17 12.65
N LEU A 23 5.37 -6.41 12.87
CA LEU A 23 4.24 -6.37 11.95
C LEU A 23 4.63 -5.73 10.61
N LEU A 24 5.42 -4.66 10.59
CA LEU A 24 5.89 -4.03 9.35
C LEU A 24 6.69 -5.02 8.50
N VAL A 25 7.63 -5.75 9.11
CA VAL A 25 8.42 -6.79 8.43
C VAL A 25 7.53 -7.91 7.90
N GLU A 26 6.57 -8.40 8.70
CA GLU A 26 5.60 -9.41 8.26
C GLU A 26 4.78 -8.91 7.05
N LEU A 27 4.34 -7.66 7.07
CA LEU A 27 3.53 -7.08 6.01
C LEU A 27 4.32 -6.89 4.71
N ILE A 28 5.61 -6.54 4.80
CA ILE A 28 6.53 -6.45 3.65
C ILE A 28 6.69 -7.83 3.01
N ASP A 29 6.98 -8.85 3.81
CA ASP A 29 7.16 -10.24 3.36
C ASP A 29 5.87 -10.77 2.70
N ARG A 30 4.73 -10.61 3.36
CA ARG A 30 3.42 -11.02 2.82
C ARG A 30 2.99 -10.25 1.57
N ALA A 31 3.52 -9.06 1.36
CA ALA A 31 3.31 -8.29 0.14
C ALA A 31 4.21 -8.74 -1.02
N GLY A 32 5.22 -9.58 -0.74
CA GLY A 32 6.18 -10.05 -1.74
C GLY A 32 7.06 -8.92 -2.28
N ILE A 33 7.33 -7.90 -1.48
CA ILE A 33 8.17 -6.75 -1.85
C ILE A 33 9.35 -6.61 -0.87
N THR A 34 10.35 -5.82 -1.22
CA THR A 34 11.45 -5.48 -0.32
C THR A 34 11.11 -4.23 0.52
N PRO A 35 11.81 -3.98 1.63
CA PRO A 35 11.71 -2.71 2.34
C PRO A 35 12.03 -1.50 1.46
N ARG A 36 12.93 -1.65 0.47
CA ARG A 36 13.24 -0.63 -0.53
C ARG A 36 12.01 -0.25 -1.34
N ASP A 37 11.26 -1.24 -1.83
CA ASP A 37 10.04 -1.02 -2.63
C ASP A 37 8.94 -0.31 -1.83
N LEU A 38 8.94 -0.48 -0.51
CA LEU A 38 7.99 0.17 0.40
C LEU A 38 8.36 1.63 0.72
N LEU A 39 9.58 2.08 0.41
CA LEU A 39 9.97 3.45 0.72
C LEU A 39 9.18 4.46 -0.11
N ARG A 40 8.75 5.51 0.57
CA ARG A 40 8.16 6.69 -0.04
C ARG A 40 9.22 7.76 -0.16
N GLU A 41 9.55 8.15 -1.38
CA GLU A 41 10.50 9.24 -1.62
C GLU A 41 9.84 10.61 -1.46
N LYS A 42 8.80 10.88 -2.26
CA LYS A 42 8.21 12.22 -2.40
C LYS A 42 7.51 12.71 -1.13
N GLY A 43 7.93 13.89 -0.66
CA GLY A 43 7.34 14.55 0.51
C GLY A 43 7.69 13.85 1.83
N THR A 44 8.92 13.35 1.92
CA THR A 44 9.48 12.63 3.08
C THR A 44 10.96 13.02 3.26
N PRO A 45 11.60 12.68 4.38
CA PRO A 45 13.03 12.94 4.58
C PRO A 45 13.95 11.95 3.82
N TYR A 46 13.46 11.19 2.85
CA TYR A 46 14.21 10.13 2.14
C TYR A 46 15.59 10.60 1.63
N ALA A 47 15.64 11.75 0.95
CA ALA A 47 16.88 12.29 0.41
C ALA A 47 17.81 12.85 1.51
N GLU A 48 17.24 13.52 2.51
CA GLU A 48 17.99 14.09 3.65
C GLU A 48 18.66 13.00 4.49
N LEU A 49 18.03 11.82 4.58
CA LEU A 49 18.52 10.64 5.28
C LEU A 49 19.42 9.74 4.41
N GLY A 50 19.64 10.08 3.15
CA GLY A 50 20.50 9.30 2.24
C GLY A 50 19.95 7.90 1.92
N LEU A 51 18.63 7.68 1.97
CA LEU A 51 18.03 6.35 1.81
C LEU A 51 18.07 5.79 0.38
N GLY A 52 18.56 6.60 -0.56
CA GLY A 52 18.84 6.19 -1.95
C GLY A 52 20.16 5.44 -2.13
N ASP A 53 20.93 5.21 -1.06
CA ASP A 53 22.11 4.36 -1.14
C ASP A 53 21.71 2.87 -1.19
N ASP A 54 22.00 2.23 -2.32
CA ASP A 54 21.72 0.81 -2.59
C ASP A 54 22.54 -0.14 -1.68
N ALA A 55 23.60 0.35 -1.03
CA ALA A 55 24.37 -0.43 -0.07
C ALA A 55 23.68 -0.57 1.30
N LEU A 56 22.63 0.22 1.57
CA LEU A 56 21.90 0.13 2.84
C LEU A 56 21.20 -1.22 2.97
N SER A 57 21.24 -1.80 4.16
CA SER A 57 20.54 -3.06 4.44
C SER A 57 19.03 -2.86 4.60
N ASP A 58 18.26 -3.91 4.36
CA ASP A 58 16.82 -3.96 4.60
C ASP A 58 16.46 -3.56 6.03
N ASP A 59 17.22 -4.03 7.03
CA ASP A 59 17.02 -3.66 8.43
C ASP A 59 17.19 -2.15 8.65
N THR A 60 18.17 -1.52 7.98
CA THR A 60 18.38 -0.07 8.06
C THR A 60 17.19 0.70 7.49
N LEU A 61 16.60 0.23 6.39
CA LEU A 61 15.42 0.88 5.80
C LEU A 61 14.19 0.71 6.68
N VAL A 62 14.01 -0.48 7.28
CA VAL A 62 12.95 -0.74 8.25
C VAL A 62 13.10 0.17 9.46
N ASP A 63 14.30 0.30 10.02
CA ASP A 63 14.55 1.17 11.16
C ASP A 63 14.28 2.65 10.82
N ALA A 64 14.62 3.08 9.61
CA ALA A 64 14.26 4.42 9.12
C ALA A 64 12.73 4.60 9.03
N MET A 65 11.99 3.62 8.50
CA MET A 65 10.52 3.65 8.45
C MET A 65 9.89 3.67 9.85
N MET A 66 10.48 2.98 10.83
CA MET A 66 10.03 3.00 12.22
C MET A 66 10.27 4.35 12.89
N ALA A 67 11.42 4.97 12.64
CA ALA A 67 11.75 6.30 13.15
C ALA A 67 10.92 7.41 12.46
N HIS A 68 10.60 7.22 11.18
CA HIS A 68 9.86 8.17 10.36
C HIS A 68 8.74 7.47 9.59
N PRO A 69 7.56 7.21 10.21
CA PRO A 69 6.46 6.50 9.56
C PRO A 69 6.01 7.09 8.22
N VAL A 70 6.26 8.38 7.97
CA VAL A 70 6.00 9.04 6.68
C VAL A 70 6.75 8.43 5.49
N LEU A 71 7.84 7.71 5.75
CA LEU A 71 8.60 6.93 4.76
C LEU A 71 7.88 5.66 4.31
N ILE A 72 6.87 5.18 5.05
CA ILE A 72 6.07 4.02 4.62
C ILE A 72 5.14 4.48 3.49
N ASN A 73 5.32 3.90 2.29
CA ASN A 73 4.49 4.19 1.14
C ASN A 73 3.08 3.63 1.32
N ARG A 74 2.11 4.26 0.65
CA ARG A 74 0.68 4.04 0.91
C ARG A 74 -0.16 3.96 -0.37
N PRO A 75 -1.31 3.27 -0.32
CA PRO A 75 -1.79 2.45 0.81
C PRO A 75 -1.24 1.02 0.76
N LEU A 76 -0.96 0.45 1.95
CA LEU A 76 -0.77 -0.99 2.13
C LEU A 76 -2.11 -1.59 2.56
N VAL A 77 -2.60 -2.59 1.85
CA VAL A 77 -3.90 -3.22 2.10
C VAL A 77 -3.69 -4.69 2.45
N VAL A 78 -4.39 -5.15 3.49
CA VAL A 78 -4.37 -6.53 3.98
C VAL A 78 -5.75 -7.13 3.80
N SER A 79 -5.81 -8.34 3.24
CA SER A 79 -7.02 -9.15 3.18
C SER A 79 -6.70 -10.64 3.40
N PRO A 80 -7.71 -11.51 3.51
CA PRO A 80 -7.49 -12.96 3.53
C PRO A 80 -6.79 -13.50 2.27
N LEU A 81 -6.84 -12.77 1.14
CA LEU A 81 -6.22 -13.17 -0.12
C LEU A 81 -4.74 -12.75 -0.22
N GLY A 82 -4.28 -11.84 0.64
CA GLY A 82 -2.89 -11.38 0.63
C GLY A 82 -2.70 -9.97 1.16
N VAL A 83 -1.49 -9.44 0.94
CA VAL A 83 -1.12 -8.05 1.24
C VAL A 83 -0.58 -7.41 -0.03
N LYS A 84 -0.89 -6.14 -0.29
CA LYS A 84 -0.30 -5.39 -1.41
C LYS A 84 -0.09 -3.92 -1.07
N LEU A 85 1.02 -3.37 -1.55
CA LEU A 85 1.16 -1.93 -1.76
C LEU A 85 0.34 -1.57 -3.00
N CYS A 86 -0.83 -0.95 -2.81
CA CYS A 86 -1.77 -0.70 -3.90
C CYS A 86 -1.38 0.57 -4.66
N ARG A 87 -0.30 0.47 -5.44
CA ARG A 87 0.23 1.50 -6.32
C ARG A 87 0.52 0.86 -7.70
N PRO A 88 -0.38 1.00 -8.69
CA PRO A 88 -1.53 1.90 -8.70
C PRO A 88 -2.71 1.39 -7.84
N SER A 89 -3.70 2.25 -7.58
CA SER A 89 -4.73 1.99 -6.55
C SER A 89 -5.59 0.76 -6.86
N GLU A 90 -5.78 0.46 -8.14
CA GLU A 90 -6.51 -0.68 -8.69
C GLU A 90 -5.86 -2.04 -8.41
N ALA A 91 -4.59 -2.07 -7.99
CA ALA A 91 -3.98 -3.30 -7.48
C ALA A 91 -4.74 -3.89 -6.27
N VAL A 92 -5.54 -3.07 -5.57
CA VAL A 92 -6.42 -3.55 -4.48
C VAL A 92 -7.47 -4.54 -4.98
N LEU A 93 -7.85 -4.48 -6.26
CA LEU A 93 -8.87 -5.37 -6.83
C LEU A 93 -8.41 -6.84 -6.84
N ASP A 94 -7.10 -7.12 -6.76
CA ASP A 94 -6.57 -8.48 -6.62
C ASP A 94 -6.73 -9.03 -5.18
N LEU A 95 -7.06 -8.16 -4.22
CA LEU A 95 -7.21 -8.50 -2.81
C LEU A 95 -8.67 -8.60 -2.35
N LEU A 96 -9.63 -8.33 -3.23
CA LEU A 96 -11.06 -8.36 -2.90
C LEU A 96 -11.65 -9.72 -3.27
N PRO A 97 -12.38 -10.37 -2.34
CA PRO A 97 -13.02 -11.66 -2.61
C PRO A 97 -14.20 -11.54 -3.58
N ASP A 98 -14.88 -10.39 -3.55
CA ASP A 98 -16.07 -10.12 -4.35
C ASP A 98 -15.77 -9.13 -5.46
N ALA A 99 -16.51 -9.26 -6.56
CA ALA A 99 -16.47 -8.30 -7.66
C ALA A 99 -16.98 -6.92 -7.21
N GLN A 100 -16.64 -5.90 -7.99
CA GLN A 100 -17.15 -4.56 -7.77
C GLN A 100 -18.66 -4.52 -8.05
N GLN A 101 -19.42 -3.86 -7.17
CA GLN A 101 -20.89 -3.80 -7.23
C GLN A 101 -21.42 -2.82 -8.29
N GLY A 102 -20.54 -2.02 -8.88
CA GLY A 102 -20.85 -1.10 -9.95
C GLY A 102 -19.58 -0.47 -10.53
N ALA A 103 -19.78 0.36 -11.56
CA ALA A 103 -18.69 1.08 -12.22
C ALA A 103 -17.88 1.93 -11.22
N PHE A 104 -16.57 2.02 -11.45
CA PHE A 104 -15.67 2.79 -10.61
C PHE A 104 -14.73 3.63 -11.46
N ALA A 105 -14.77 4.94 -11.25
CA ALA A 105 -13.80 5.90 -11.76
C ALA A 105 -12.94 6.44 -10.61
N LYS A 106 -11.65 6.65 -10.87
CA LYS A 106 -10.74 7.38 -9.98
C LYS A 106 -11.15 8.87 -9.91
N GLU A 107 -10.57 9.59 -8.96
CA GLU A 107 -10.87 11.02 -8.74
C GLU A 107 -10.50 11.92 -9.93
N ASP A 108 -9.54 11.49 -10.76
CA ASP A 108 -9.13 12.15 -11.99
C ASP A 108 -10.01 11.78 -13.21
N GLY A 109 -11.03 10.93 -13.01
CA GLY A 109 -11.94 10.48 -14.05
C GLY A 109 -11.49 9.24 -14.82
N GLU A 110 -10.31 8.68 -14.51
CA GLU A 110 -9.85 7.42 -15.09
C GLU A 110 -10.82 6.29 -14.72
N GLN A 111 -11.40 5.63 -15.72
CA GLN A 111 -12.33 4.52 -15.51
C GLN A 111 -11.55 3.24 -15.26
N VAL A 112 -11.81 2.58 -14.13
CA VAL A 112 -11.11 1.35 -13.71
C VAL A 112 -11.99 0.12 -13.91
N VAL A 113 -13.29 0.29 -13.68
CA VAL A 113 -14.27 -0.80 -13.66
C VAL A 113 -15.52 -0.36 -14.38
N ASP A 114 -16.04 -1.19 -15.28
CA ASP A 114 -17.25 -0.92 -16.04
C ASP A 114 -18.55 -1.19 -15.23
N ALA A 115 -19.70 -0.92 -15.83
CA ALA A 115 -21.00 -1.14 -15.20
C ALA A 115 -21.33 -2.63 -14.93
N SER A 116 -20.59 -3.55 -15.56
CA SER A 116 -20.71 -5.00 -15.32
C SER A 116 -19.78 -5.50 -14.21
N GLY A 117 -18.98 -4.61 -13.60
CA GLY A 117 -18.02 -4.96 -12.54
C GLY A 117 -16.69 -5.51 -13.06
N GLN A 118 -16.44 -5.44 -14.37
CA GLN A 118 -15.20 -5.90 -15.00
C GLN A 118 -14.16 -4.80 -15.09
N ARG A 119 -12.87 -5.15 -15.00
CA ARG A 119 -11.77 -4.19 -15.19
C ARG A 119 -11.76 -3.67 -16.61
N ILE A 120 -11.55 -2.37 -16.75
CA ILE A 120 -11.33 -1.71 -18.04
C ILE A 120 -9.84 -1.75 -18.31
N ALA A 121 -9.45 -2.34 -19.44
CA ALA A 121 -8.05 -2.52 -19.85
C ALA A 121 -7.40 -1.19 -20.28
#